data_AF-A0A9P0CEZ9-F1
#
_entry.id   AF-A0A9P0CEZ9-F1
#
_cell.length_a   1.000
_cell.length_b   1.000
_cell.length_c   1.000
_cell.angle_alpha   90.00
_cell.angle_beta   90.00
_cell.angle_gamma   90.00
#
_symmetry.space_group_name_H-M   'P 1'
#
loop_
_entity.id
_entity.type
_entity.pdbx_description
1 polymer ?
#
loop_
_entity_poly.entity_id
_entity_poly.type
_entity_poly.pdbx_seq_one_letter_code
_entity_poly.pdbx_strand_id
1 'polypeptide(L)'
;MEKLLKALNPGVEESQSLRFGLIILHARIFFFKTILHLAYKLPLKKWQATTPEDKKVVQENKERIQKEYRERTGLIVDMPKIGFGNSNSGNNSRRFFSDPNLAAEITGIKNIPNRLQRCTWSCTGGIQ
;
A
#
# COMPACT_ATOMS: atom_id res chain seq x y z
N MET A 1 4.18 -40.90 -4.61
CA MET A 1 3.27 -40.97 -3.44
C MET A 1 3.26 -39.66 -2.64
N GLU A 2 4.40 -39.11 -2.24
CA GLU A 2 4.45 -37.83 -1.48
C GLU A 2 3.86 -36.61 -2.21
N LYS A 3 4.10 -36.49 -3.52
CA LYS A 3 3.53 -35.39 -4.33
C LYS A 3 1.99 -35.43 -4.43
N LEU A 4 1.39 -36.62 -4.33
CA LEU A 4 -0.06 -36.81 -4.33
C LEU A 4 -0.68 -36.48 -2.96
N LEU A 5 0.01 -36.76 -1.86
CA LEU A 5 -0.41 -36.38 -0.50
C LEU A 5 -0.42 -34.85 -0.29
N LYS A 6 0.52 -34.11 -0.91
CA LYS A 6 0.57 -32.64 -0.84
C LYS A 6 -0.58 -31.96 -1.59
N ALA A 7 -1.10 -32.59 -2.64
CA ALA A 7 -2.24 -32.08 -3.41
C ALA A 7 -3.59 -32.29 -2.69
N LEU A 8 -3.68 -33.30 -1.81
CA LEU A 8 -4.89 -33.61 -1.04
C LEU A 8 -5.06 -32.74 0.22
N ASN A 9 -3.99 -32.07 0.69
CA ASN A 9 -4.03 -31.14 1.81
C ASN A 9 -3.29 -29.83 1.45
N PRO A 10 -3.93 -28.91 0.71
CA PRO A 10 -3.31 -27.65 0.28
C PRO A 10 -2.98 -26.67 1.41
N GLY A 11 -3.27 -27.00 2.68
CA GLY A 11 -3.10 -26.12 3.84
C GLY A 11 -1.92 -26.45 4.76
N VAL A 12 -1.05 -27.41 4.41
CA VAL A 12 0.14 -27.70 5.24
C VAL A 12 1.26 -26.70 4.90
N GLU A 13 1.30 -25.61 5.66
CA GLU A 13 2.40 -24.64 5.67
C GLU A 13 3.73 -25.33 6.01
N GLU A 14 4.74 -25.18 5.16
CA GLU A 14 6.10 -25.62 5.47
C GLU A 14 6.63 -24.81 6.67
N SER A 15 7.11 -25.49 7.72
CA SER A 15 7.68 -24.89 8.93
C SER A 15 8.77 -23.83 8.64
N GLN A 16 9.42 -23.91 7.47
CA GLN A 16 10.44 -22.96 7.03
C GLN A 16 9.85 -21.61 6.57
N SER A 17 8.61 -21.58 6.08
CA SER A 17 7.92 -20.35 5.65
C SER A 17 7.69 -19.40 6.82
N LEU A 18 7.30 -19.95 7.97
CA LEU A 18 7.05 -19.20 9.21
C LEU A 18 8.31 -18.56 9.81
N ARG A 19 9.51 -18.96 9.36
CA ARG A 19 10.80 -18.38 9.81
C ARG A 19 10.98 -16.94 9.33
N PHE A 20 10.39 -16.60 8.19
CA PHE A 20 10.36 -15.23 7.67
C PHE A 20 9.14 -14.51 8.24
N GLY A 21 9.17 -14.24 9.55
CA GLY A 21 8.07 -13.58 10.25
C GLY A 21 7.59 -12.30 9.55
N LEU A 22 6.33 -11.92 9.76
CA LEU A 22 5.74 -10.73 9.16
C LEU A 22 6.50 -9.46 9.60
N ILE A 23 7.32 -8.90 8.70
CA ILE A 23 7.98 -7.61 8.96
C ILE A 23 6.93 -6.50 8.83
N ILE A 24 6.35 -6.12 9.98
CA ILE A 24 5.22 -5.20 10.09
C ILE A 24 5.45 -3.87 9.37
N LEU A 25 6.70 -3.37 9.40
CA LEU A 25 7.08 -2.16 8.66
C LEU A 25 6.86 -2.33 7.15
N HIS A 26 7.37 -3.42 6.58
CA HIS A 26 7.23 -3.72 5.16
C HIS A 26 5.77 -3.98 4.79
N ALA A 27 5.02 -4.70 5.63
CA ALA A 27 3.58 -4.90 5.44
C ALA A 27 2.85 -3.56 5.34
N ARG A 28 3.11 -2.61 6.25
CA ARG A 28 2.49 -1.28 6.21
C ARG A 28 2.85 -0.48 4.96
N ILE A 29 4.14 -0.45 4.61
CA ILE A 29 4.60 0.24 3.39
C ILE A 29 3.96 -0.39 2.15
N PHE A 30 3.84 -1.72 2.12
CA PHE A 30 3.19 -2.45 1.03
C PHE A 30 1.71 -2.09 0.91
N PHE A 31 0.95 -2.10 2.02
CA PHE A 31 -0.46 -1.67 2.01
C PHE A 31 -0.62 -0.24 1.51
N PHE A 32 0.20 0.69 2.00
CA PHE A 32 0.20 2.07 1.55
C PHE A 32 0.43 2.17 0.03
N LYS A 33 1.45 1.48 -0.51
CA LYS A 33 1.71 1.44 -1.95
C LYS A 33 0.54 0.87 -2.73
N THR A 34 -0.03 -0.25 -2.28
CA THR A 34 -1.15 -0.92 -2.96
C THR A 34 -2.39 -0.03 -3.01
N ILE A 35 -2.71 0.69 -1.93
CA ILE A 35 -3.82 1.64 -1.90
C ILE A 35 -3.61 2.76 -2.91
N LEU A 36 -2.41 3.33 -2.99
CA LEU A 36 -2.08 4.35 -4.00
C LEU A 36 -2.23 3.81 -5.42
N HIS A 37 -1.66 2.65 -5.72
CA HIS A 37 -1.79 2.03 -7.04
C HIS A 37 -3.23 1.69 -7.42
N LEU A 38 -4.06 1.31 -6.45
CA LEU A 38 -5.49 1.12 -6.65
C LEU A 38 -6.19 2.45 -6.94
N ALA A 39 -5.90 3.49 -6.16
CA ALA A 39 -6.48 4.82 -6.32
C ALA A 39 -6.19 5.40 -7.72
N TYR A 40 -4.97 5.23 -8.24
CA TYR A 40 -4.59 5.71 -9.56
C TYR A 40 -5.43 5.07 -10.68
N LYS A 41 -5.77 3.78 -10.52
CA LYS A 41 -6.54 3.00 -11.50
C LYS A 41 -8.05 3.06 -11.29
N LEU A 42 -8.51 3.72 -10.23
CA LEU A 42 -9.93 3.83 -9.89
C LEU A 42 -10.80 4.37 -11.05
N PRO A 43 -10.36 5.37 -11.85
CA PRO A 43 -11.13 5.85 -13.00
C PRO A 43 -11.31 4.79 -14.10
N LEU A 44 -10.30 3.94 -14.32
CA LEU A 44 -10.33 2.91 -15.35
C LEU A 44 -11.14 1.68 -14.95
N LYS A 45 -11.21 1.38 -13.64
CA LYS A 45 -11.81 0.15 -13.08
C LYS A 45 -11.26 -1.14 -13.71
N LYS A 46 -10.01 -1.11 -14.17
CA LYS A 46 -9.26 -2.24 -14.74
C LYS A 46 -8.04 -2.55 -13.89
N TRP A 47 -7.67 -3.83 -13.82
CA TRP A 47 -6.44 -4.25 -13.16
C TRP A 47 -5.19 -3.79 -13.91
N GLN A 48 -5.18 -3.97 -15.24
CA GLN A 48 -4.06 -3.62 -16.12
C GLN A 48 -4.38 -2.36 -16.93
N ALA A 49 -3.41 -1.45 -17.00
CA ALA A 49 -3.42 -0.27 -17.85
C ALA A 49 -2.34 -0.45 -18.93
N THR A 50 -2.69 -1.22 -19.97
CA THR A 50 -1.73 -1.61 -21.02
C THR A 50 -1.72 -0.61 -22.17
N THR A 51 -2.89 -0.07 -22.51
CA THR A 51 -3.05 0.90 -23.62
C THR A 51 -2.41 2.25 -23.26
N PRO A 52 -1.90 3.00 -24.26
CA PRO A 52 -1.38 4.35 -24.04
C PRO A 52 -2.40 5.29 -23.39
N GLU A 53 -3.68 5.15 -23.75
CA GLU A 53 -4.79 5.95 -23.23
C GLU A 53 -5.03 5.64 -21.75
N ASP A 54 -5.08 4.35 -21.38
CA ASP A 54 -5.22 3.93 -19.99
C ASP A 54 -4.04 4.46 -19.14
N LYS A 55 -2.81 4.40 -19.66
CA LYS A 55 -1.61 4.92 -18.97
C LYS A 55 -1.70 6.43 -18.73
N LYS A 56 -2.22 7.18 -19.70
CA LYS A 56 -2.41 8.63 -19.57
C LYS A 56 -3.40 8.96 -18.45
N VAL A 57 -4.55 8.29 -18.40
CA VAL A 57 -5.55 8.48 -17.34
C VAL A 57 -4.98 8.15 -15.95
N VAL A 58 -4.21 7.06 -15.84
CA VAL A 58 -3.55 6.68 -14.59
C VAL A 58 -2.52 7.72 -14.16
N GLN A 59 -1.76 8.26 -15.12
CA GLN A 59 -0.74 9.28 -14.84
C GLN A 59 -1.38 10.61 -14.40
N GLU A 60 -2.42 11.07 -15.09
CA GLU A 60 -3.18 12.28 -14.72
C GLU A 60 -3.77 12.16 -13.30
N ASN A 61 -4.39 11.03 -12.99
CA ASN A 61 -4.96 10.80 -11.66
C ASN A 61 -3.88 10.62 -10.58
N LYS A 62 -2.72 10.03 -10.94
CA LYS A 62 -1.56 9.96 -10.05
C LYS A 62 -1.05 11.36 -9.70
N GLU A 63 -0.88 12.24 -10.69
CA GLU A 63 -0.43 13.61 -10.48
C GLU A 63 -1.43 14.41 -9.63
N ARG A 64 -2.73 14.26 -9.89
CA ARG A 64 -3.78 14.85 -9.04
C ARG A 64 -3.64 14.44 -7.58
N ILE A 65 -3.55 13.14 -7.31
CA ILE A 65 -3.43 12.62 -5.93
C ILE A 65 -2.13 13.09 -5.27
N GLN A 66 -1.00 13.06 -5.99
CA GLN A 66 0.29 13.54 -5.47
C GLN A 66 0.25 15.03 -5.11
N LYS A 67 -0.39 15.84 -5.95
CA LYS A 67 -0.58 17.27 -5.72
C LYS A 67 -1.46 17.52 -4.50
N GLU A 68 -2.61 16.86 -4.40
CA GLU A 68 -3.53 17.01 -3.26
C GLU A 68 -2.88 16.62 -1.93
N TYR A 69 -2.12 15.52 -1.89
CA TYR A 69 -1.36 15.15 -0.68
C TYR A 69 -0.33 16.21 -0.31
N ARG A 70 0.40 16.74 -1.28
CA ARG A 70 1.40 17.79 -1.04
C ARG A 70 0.75 19.07 -0.53
N GLU A 71 -0.37 19.49 -1.10
CA GLU A 71 -1.06 20.73 -0.74
C GLU A 71 -1.77 20.62 0.62
N ARG A 72 -2.49 19.53 0.89
CA ARG A 72 -3.29 19.39 2.11
C ARG A 72 -2.49 18.94 3.32
N THR A 73 -1.43 18.16 3.12
CA THR A 73 -0.67 17.54 4.23
C THR A 73 0.83 17.85 4.22
N GLY A 74 1.34 18.44 3.14
CA GLY A 74 2.78 18.57 2.92
C GLY A 74 3.48 17.24 2.64
N LEU A 75 2.75 16.15 2.40
CA LEU A 75 3.33 14.81 2.19
C LEU A 75 3.66 14.59 0.72
N ILE A 76 4.89 14.13 0.44
CA ILE A 76 5.34 13.79 -0.91
C ILE A 76 5.24 12.28 -1.10
N VAL A 77 4.25 11.82 -1.86
CA VAL A 77 3.96 10.40 -2.06
C VAL A 77 4.36 9.93 -3.46
N ASP A 78 4.86 8.70 -3.55
CA ASP A 78 5.21 7.97 -4.78
C ASP A 78 6.08 8.73 -5.79
N MET A 79 6.98 9.59 -5.29
CA MET A 79 7.92 10.36 -6.11
C MET A 79 9.27 9.61 -6.18
N PRO A 80 9.86 9.41 -7.37
CA PRO A 80 11.19 8.83 -7.48
C PRO A 80 12.22 9.70 -6.77
N LYS A 81 13.19 9.07 -6.11
CA LYS A 81 14.35 9.75 -5.51
C LYS A 81 15.54 9.67 -6.45
N ILE A 82 16.40 10.69 -6.41
CA ILE A 82 17.69 10.67 -7.10
C ILE A 82 18.51 9.50 -6.53
N GLY A 83 18.96 8.59 -7.40
CA GLY A 83 19.61 7.33 -7.03
C GLY A 83 18.63 6.16 -7.09
N PHE A 84 18.14 5.70 -5.94
CA PHE A 84 17.31 4.48 -5.85
C PHE A 84 16.07 4.65 -4.97
N GLY A 85 14.99 3.98 -5.38
CA GLY A 85 13.73 3.92 -4.63
C GLY A 85 12.82 5.12 -4.84
N ASN A 86 11.82 5.24 -3.97
CA ASN A 86 10.82 6.30 -4.02
C ASN A 86 10.62 6.97 -2.66
N SER A 87 9.74 7.95 -2.59
CA SER A 87 9.40 8.67 -1.37
C SER A 87 8.64 7.82 -0.34
N ASN A 88 8.17 6.62 -0.70
CA ASN A 88 7.32 5.79 0.15
C ASN A 88 8.12 5.06 1.24
N SER A 89 8.56 5.82 2.24
CA SER A 89 9.21 5.30 3.45
C SER A 89 8.19 4.91 4.53
N GLY A 90 8.67 4.26 5.59
CA GLY A 90 7.85 3.99 6.78
C GLY A 90 7.24 5.25 7.42
N ASN A 91 7.90 6.40 7.29
CA ASN A 91 7.35 7.66 7.76
C ASN A 91 6.15 8.12 6.93
N ASN A 92 6.22 7.94 5.61
CA ASN A 92 5.13 8.30 4.71
C ASN A 92 3.91 7.42 4.96
N SER A 93 4.10 6.11 5.13
CA SER A 93 2.98 5.22 5.47
C SER A 93 2.38 5.54 6.84
N ARG A 94 3.19 5.93 7.85
CA ARG A 94 2.66 6.41 9.14
C ARG A 94 1.78 7.65 9.00
N ARG A 95 2.25 8.68 8.28
CA ARG A 95 1.50 9.93 8.06
C ARG A 95 0.27 9.73 7.17
N PHE A 96 0.32 8.81 6.21
CA PHE A 96 -0.83 8.47 5.38
C PHE A 96 -1.95 7.85 6.22
N PHE A 97 -1.63 6.91 7.11
CA PHE A 97 -2.62 6.24 7.94
C PHE A 97 -3.00 7.02 9.21
N SER A 98 -2.45 8.21 9.47
CA SER A 98 -2.80 9.00 10.66
C SER A 98 -4.17 9.66 10.55
N ASP A 99 -4.59 10.02 9.33
CA ASP A 99 -5.93 10.52 9.04
C ASP A 99 -6.57 9.73 7.87
N PRO A 100 -7.25 8.63 8.19
CA PRO A 100 -7.85 7.77 7.18
C PRO A 100 -9.03 8.41 6.44
N ASN A 101 -9.71 9.39 7.04
CA ASN A 101 -10.83 10.09 6.41
C ASN A 101 -10.30 11.01 5.31
N LEU A 102 -9.26 11.78 5.61
CA LEU A 102 -8.56 12.60 4.64
C LEU A 102 -7.98 11.74 3.50
N ALA A 103 -7.38 10.61 3.86
CA ALA A 103 -6.82 9.71 2.87
C ALA A 103 -7.90 9.11 1.96
N ALA A 104 -9.07 8.77 2.51
CA ALA A 104 -10.22 8.27 1.76
C ALA A 104 -10.77 9.34 0.80
N GLU A 105 -10.82 10.59 1.24
CA GLU A 105 -11.25 11.73 0.43
C GLU A 105 -10.33 11.95 -0.78
N ILE A 106 -9.02 12.04 -0.56
CA ILE A 106 -8.04 12.29 -1.63
C ILE A 106 -7.99 11.12 -2.64
N THR A 107 -7.99 9.89 -2.11
CA THR A 107 -7.85 8.67 -2.95
C THR A 107 -9.17 8.22 -3.59
N GLY A 108 -10.31 8.68 -3.09
CA GLY A 108 -11.65 8.20 -3.48
C GLY A 108 -11.99 6.80 -2.95
N ILE A 109 -11.19 6.24 -2.04
CA ILE A 109 -11.41 4.90 -1.48
C ILE A 109 -12.18 5.04 -0.16
N LYS A 110 -13.46 4.62 -0.15
CA LYS A 110 -14.39 4.84 0.97
C LYS A 110 -13.99 4.24 2.32
N ASN A 111 -13.21 3.17 2.35
CA ASN A 111 -12.90 2.45 3.59
C ASN A 111 -11.41 2.10 3.68
N ILE A 112 -10.60 3.09 4.06
CA ILE A 112 -9.18 2.88 4.34
C ILE A 112 -9.05 2.25 5.73
N PRO A 113 -8.33 1.12 5.88
CA PRO A 113 -8.28 0.41 7.17
C PRO A 113 -7.52 1.19 8.25
N ASN A 114 -8.22 1.65 9.28
CA ASN A 114 -7.62 2.26 10.49
C ASN A 114 -6.93 1.21 11.37
N ARG A 115 -7.28 -0.08 11.19
CA ARG A 115 -6.78 -1.18 12.02
C ARG A 115 -5.28 -1.45 11.80
N LEU A 116 -4.74 -1.12 10.62
CA LEU A 116 -3.29 -1.23 10.35
C LEU A 116 -2.46 -0.33 11.27
N GLN A 117 -2.97 0.86 11.61
CA GLN A 117 -2.32 1.74 12.58
C GLN A 117 -2.28 1.08 13.97
N ARG A 118 -3.41 0.51 14.41
CA ARG A 118 -3.51 -0.23 15.69
C ARG A 118 -2.57 -1.43 15.76
N CYS A 119 -2.57 -2.31 14.75
CA CYS A 119 -1.69 -3.48 14.69
C CYS A 119 -0.22 -3.08 14.81
N THR A 120 0.17 -1.99 14.18
CA THR A 120 1.55 -1.53 14.28
C THR A 120 1.88 -0.89 15.62
N TRP A 121 0.94 -0.16 16.23
CA TRP A 121 1.13 0.50 17.52
C TRP A 121 1.18 -0.52 18.67
N SER A 122 0.37 -1.59 18.58
CA SER A 122 0.43 -2.73 19.50
C SER A 122 1.74 -3.52 19.41
N CYS A 123 2.38 -3.55 18.24
CA CYS A 123 3.65 -4.27 18.06
C CYS A 123 4.89 -3.41 18.33
N THR A 124 4.78 -2.07 18.27
CA THR A 124 5.89 -1.15 18.63
C THR A 124 5.80 -0.64 20.06
N GLY A 125 4.87 -1.16 20.87
CA GLY A 125 4.84 -0.92 22.31
C GLY A 125 4.55 0.52 22.73
N GLY A 126 3.65 1.23 22.05
CA GLY A 126 3.07 2.48 22.55
C GLY A 126 4.07 3.48 23.14
N ILE A 127 5.15 3.80 22.43
CA ILE A 127 6.07 4.85 22.88
C ILE A 127 5.45 6.20 22.47
N GLN A 128 4.98 6.94 23.49
CA GLN A 128 4.57 8.35 23.40
C GLN A 128 5.79 9.25 23.18
#